data_AF-A0AAV6JG51-F1
#
_entry.id   AF-A0AAV6JG51-F1
#
_cell.length_a   1.000
_cell.length_b   1.000
_cell.length_c   1.000
_cell.angle_alpha   90.00
_cell.angle_beta   90.00
_cell.angle_gamma   90.00
#
_symmetry.space_group_name_H-M   'P 1'
#
loop_
_entity.id
_entity.type
_entity.pdbx_description
1 polymer ?
#
loop_
_entity_poly.entity_id
_entity_poly.type
_entity_poly.pdbx_seq_one_letter_code
_entity_poly.pdbx_strand_id
1 'polypeptide(L)'
;MAPGENTNILKEMLLCGYKPDAEPFLSMMLQTFRAAKLLEIRTKTKVFVPGGRSMMGCLDETKTLEYGQVFVQISGASNVCSRDNSRLMPNGIDSDQGICLGKVFVAKNPCLHPGDIRVLRAVNVPALHHMVDCVVFPQKGMRPHPNECSGSDLDGDVYFVCWDQDLIPPKQIPPMDYTPAPTKLLDHDVSMEEVEEYFTDYIVNDSLGIIAHAHVVFADREPDKAMSDPCLRLAKLYSIAVDFPRTGVPAEIPRDLRVQDYPDFMEKPDKTFYKSERVIGKLFRAVKDVAPHSIISFTEDVSRESYDLEMEVEGFQDYLEQAFDCKTEYDYKLGNLMDYYGIKTEAEIFSGSIMKMSKSFDWRKDAEDVGLAVKSLRKEARAWFEDGDNADIYAKASAWYYVTYHHSYWGCYNTGMKRDHFISFPWCVYDKLMQIKRGNRTSQALEGLSIRPRSNIS
;
A
#
# COMPACT_ATOMS: atom_id res chain seq x y z
N MET A 1 8.41 3.76 -1.91
CA MET A 1 8.46 3.93 -3.39
C MET A 1 7.66 5.15 -3.79
N ALA A 2 8.11 5.93 -4.77
CA ALA A 2 7.21 6.79 -5.52
C ALA A 2 6.51 5.91 -6.58
N PRO A 3 5.26 5.46 -6.36
CA PRO A 3 4.52 4.65 -7.34
C PRO A 3 4.33 5.36 -8.69
N GLY A 4 4.69 6.64 -8.80
CA GLY A 4 4.44 7.49 -9.97
C GLY A 4 4.96 6.93 -11.28
N GLU A 5 6.25 6.55 -11.39
CA GLU A 5 6.84 6.26 -12.72
C GLU A 5 6.31 4.96 -13.34
N ASN A 6 6.24 3.86 -12.58
CA ASN A 6 5.66 2.60 -13.08
C ASN A 6 4.16 2.73 -13.32
N THR A 7 3.43 3.41 -12.43
CA THR A 7 2.00 3.68 -12.63
C THR A 7 1.79 4.52 -13.89
N ASN A 8 2.67 5.49 -14.17
CA ASN A 8 2.63 6.30 -15.38
C ASN A 8 2.87 5.46 -16.64
N ILE A 9 3.87 4.56 -16.64
CA ILE A 9 4.09 3.64 -17.78
C ILE A 9 2.81 2.88 -18.11
N LEU A 10 2.26 2.17 -17.11
CA LEU A 10 1.08 1.32 -17.33
C LEU A 10 -0.15 2.14 -17.72
N LYS A 11 -0.31 3.35 -17.14
CA LYS A 11 -1.36 4.29 -17.52
C LYS A 11 -1.21 4.72 -18.98
N GLU A 12 -0.02 5.10 -19.41
CA GLU A 12 0.23 5.49 -20.81
C GLU A 12 0.01 4.33 -21.77
N MET A 13 0.38 3.10 -21.39
CA MET A 13 0.09 1.88 -22.19
C MET A 13 -1.42 1.66 -22.35
N LEU A 14 -2.18 1.77 -21.26
CA LEU A 14 -3.65 1.66 -21.31
C LEU A 14 -4.28 2.79 -22.14
N LEU A 15 -3.79 4.03 -22.01
CA LEU A 15 -4.25 5.17 -22.81
C LEU A 15 -3.90 5.02 -24.30
N CYS A 16 -2.79 4.37 -24.62
CA CYS A 16 -2.43 3.98 -25.99
C CYS A 16 -3.22 2.77 -26.49
N GLY A 17 -4.18 2.26 -25.70
CA GLY A 17 -5.13 1.22 -26.09
C GLY A 17 -4.56 -0.19 -26.12
N TYR A 18 -3.49 -0.47 -25.38
CA TYR A 18 -3.13 -1.85 -25.06
C TYR A 18 -4.22 -2.51 -24.22
N LYS A 19 -4.61 -3.74 -24.56
CA LYS A 19 -5.50 -4.54 -23.70
C LYS A 19 -4.69 -5.10 -22.53
N PRO A 20 -5.24 -5.11 -21.29
CA PRO A 20 -4.53 -5.57 -20.09
C PRO A 20 -3.84 -6.93 -20.23
N ASP A 21 -4.49 -7.89 -20.90
CA ASP A 21 -3.99 -9.26 -21.03
C ASP A 21 -3.23 -9.53 -22.34
N ALA A 22 -3.16 -8.56 -23.25
CA ALA A 22 -2.55 -8.76 -24.58
C ALA A 22 -1.05 -8.45 -24.61
N GLU A 23 -0.60 -7.47 -23.82
CA GLU A 23 0.81 -7.11 -23.74
C GLU A 23 1.44 -7.78 -22.51
N PRO A 24 2.46 -8.64 -22.68
CA PRO A 24 3.06 -9.43 -21.60
C PRO A 24 3.53 -8.61 -20.40
N PHE A 25 4.19 -7.48 -20.61
CA PHE A 25 4.71 -6.66 -19.51
C PHE A 25 3.59 -6.01 -18.70
N LEU A 26 2.57 -5.46 -19.36
CA LEU A 26 1.38 -4.88 -18.74
C LEU A 26 0.61 -5.95 -17.95
N SER A 27 0.38 -7.12 -18.55
CA SER A 27 -0.30 -8.24 -17.89
C SER A 27 0.46 -8.70 -16.66
N MET A 28 1.77 -8.92 -16.79
CA MET A 28 2.67 -9.28 -15.70
C MET A 28 2.60 -8.26 -14.53
N MET A 29 2.74 -6.97 -14.83
CA MET A 29 2.71 -5.92 -13.82
C MET A 29 1.35 -5.78 -13.11
N LEU A 30 0.24 -5.87 -13.87
CA LEU A 30 -1.12 -5.81 -13.30
C LEU A 30 -1.41 -7.04 -12.42
N GLN A 31 -0.98 -8.22 -12.84
CA GLN A 31 -1.10 -9.44 -12.04
C GLN A 31 -0.32 -9.34 -10.73
N THR A 32 0.90 -8.79 -10.76
CA THR A 32 1.70 -8.55 -9.56
C THR A 32 1.04 -7.56 -8.61
N PHE A 33 0.47 -6.45 -9.11
CA PHE A 33 -0.27 -5.53 -8.24
C PHE A 33 -1.49 -6.17 -7.61
N ARG A 34 -2.25 -6.96 -8.37
CA ARG A 34 -3.37 -7.74 -7.85
C ARG A 34 -2.90 -8.71 -6.76
N ALA A 35 -1.85 -9.46 -7.01
CA ALA A 35 -1.26 -10.40 -6.05
C ALA A 35 -0.83 -9.68 -4.76
N ALA A 36 -0.16 -8.53 -4.88
CA ALA A 36 0.28 -7.74 -3.74
C ALA A 36 -0.89 -7.23 -2.89
N LYS A 37 -1.97 -6.77 -3.53
CA LYS A 37 -3.18 -6.36 -2.81
C LYS A 37 -3.88 -7.53 -2.13
N LEU A 38 -3.92 -8.69 -2.76
CA LEU A 38 -4.40 -9.92 -2.13
C LEU A 38 -3.52 -10.32 -0.93
N LEU A 39 -2.19 -10.17 -1.02
CA LEU A 39 -1.28 -10.43 0.10
C LEU A 39 -1.49 -9.45 1.26
N GLU A 40 -1.71 -8.16 0.99
CA GLU A 40 -2.06 -7.16 2.01
C GLU A 40 -3.37 -7.55 2.74
N ILE A 41 -4.38 -8.06 2.02
CA ILE A 41 -5.62 -8.55 2.61
C ILE A 41 -5.36 -9.81 3.45
N ARG A 42 -4.59 -10.78 2.93
CA ARG A 42 -4.26 -12.03 3.64
C ARG A 42 -3.50 -11.77 4.94
N THR A 43 -2.50 -10.90 4.91
CA THR A 43 -1.54 -10.74 6.03
C THR A 43 -1.94 -9.65 7.01
N LYS A 44 -2.61 -8.58 6.54
CA LYS A 44 -2.93 -7.40 7.34
C LYS A 44 -4.43 -7.08 7.39
N THR A 45 -5.27 -7.83 6.65
CA THR A 45 -6.71 -7.53 6.50
C THR A 45 -6.94 -6.06 6.14
N LYS A 46 -6.10 -5.52 5.25
CA LYS A 46 -6.17 -4.11 4.88
C LYS A 46 -7.32 -3.90 3.89
N VAL A 47 -8.48 -3.52 4.40
CA VAL A 47 -9.68 -3.20 3.61
C VAL A 47 -9.68 -1.71 3.26
N PHE A 48 -9.88 -1.39 1.99
CA PHE A 48 -10.00 -0.01 1.54
C PHE A 48 -11.39 0.55 1.89
N VAL A 49 -11.43 1.67 2.60
CA VAL A 49 -12.65 2.38 2.98
C VAL A 49 -12.64 3.75 2.30
N PRO A 50 -13.42 3.96 1.24
CA PRO A 50 -13.46 5.25 0.54
C PRO A 50 -13.95 6.40 1.43
N GLY A 51 -14.90 6.11 2.32
CA GLY A 51 -15.51 7.08 3.24
C GLY A 51 -14.73 7.32 4.53
N GLY A 52 -13.39 7.30 4.50
CA GLY A 52 -12.59 7.55 5.70
C GLY A 52 -11.15 7.98 5.40
N ARG A 53 -10.51 8.61 6.38
CA ARG A 53 -9.15 9.15 6.26
C ARG A 53 -8.42 9.12 7.60
N SER A 54 -7.11 8.88 7.55
CA SER A 54 -6.21 9.09 8.68
C SER A 54 -5.68 10.52 8.65
N MET A 55 -5.91 11.28 9.71
CA MET A 55 -5.63 12.71 9.80
C MET A 55 -5.04 13.06 11.16
N MET A 56 -4.16 14.06 11.22
CA MET A 56 -3.59 14.53 12.48
C MET A 56 -4.68 15.17 13.35
N GLY A 57 -4.63 14.94 14.66
CA GLY A 57 -5.51 15.62 15.61
C GLY A 57 -5.05 17.05 15.89
N CYS A 58 -5.99 17.99 15.97
CA CYS A 58 -5.74 19.38 16.35
C CYS A 58 -6.77 19.85 17.38
N LEU A 59 -6.42 20.89 18.15
CA LEU A 59 -7.31 21.55 19.08
C LEU A 59 -8.03 22.72 18.41
N ASP A 60 -9.31 22.92 18.72
CA ASP A 60 -10.02 24.13 18.37
C ASP A 60 -9.62 25.30 19.28
N GLU A 61 -8.67 26.11 18.81
CA GLU A 61 -8.24 27.34 19.51
C GLU A 61 -9.30 28.45 19.48
N THR A 62 -10.28 28.37 18.58
CA THR A 62 -11.34 29.38 18.42
C THR A 62 -12.48 29.22 19.44
N LYS A 63 -12.52 28.08 20.15
CA LYS A 63 -13.58 27.72 21.12
C LYS A 63 -14.99 27.73 20.53
N THR A 64 -15.13 27.41 19.26
CA THR A 64 -16.40 27.40 18.53
C THR A 64 -17.07 26.04 18.58
N LEU A 65 -16.32 24.94 18.57
CA LEU A 65 -16.86 23.58 18.62
C LEU A 65 -17.40 23.26 20.02
N GLU A 66 -18.55 22.59 20.05
CA GLU A 66 -19.15 22.05 21.28
C GLU A 66 -18.71 20.60 21.54
N TYR A 67 -18.92 20.12 22.76
CA TYR A 67 -18.66 18.73 23.09
C TYR A 67 -19.46 17.77 22.20
N GLY A 68 -18.80 16.74 21.66
CA GLY A 68 -19.38 15.81 20.69
C GLY A 68 -19.33 16.30 19.24
N GLN A 69 -18.77 17.48 18.97
CA GLN A 69 -18.57 18.00 17.62
C GLN A 69 -17.10 17.93 17.21
N VAL A 70 -16.86 17.85 15.90
CA VAL A 70 -15.53 17.97 15.29
C VAL A 70 -15.63 18.80 14.01
N PHE A 71 -14.50 19.39 13.59
CA PHE A 71 -14.36 19.98 12.27
C PHE A 71 -13.37 19.14 11.44
N VAL A 72 -13.74 18.84 10.20
CA VAL A 72 -12.94 18.02 9.28
C VAL A 72 -13.08 18.59 7.87
N GLN A 73 -11.95 18.94 7.28
CA GLN A 73 -11.86 19.42 5.90
C GLN A 73 -10.75 18.67 5.16
N ILE A 74 -11.03 18.27 3.92
CA ILE A 74 -10.19 17.37 3.13
C ILE A 74 -9.72 18.11 1.87
N SER A 75 -8.40 18.17 1.68
CA SER A 75 -7.80 18.68 0.45
C SER A 75 -8.19 17.83 -0.77
N GLY A 76 -8.45 18.48 -1.91
CA GLY A 76 -8.66 17.79 -3.17
C GLY A 76 -10.05 17.17 -3.39
N ALA A 77 -11.03 17.41 -2.49
CA ALA A 77 -12.41 16.98 -2.70
C ALA A 77 -13.05 17.51 -4.00
N SER A 78 -12.59 18.67 -4.51
CA SER A 78 -13.09 19.22 -5.80
C SER A 78 -12.52 18.51 -7.04
N ASN A 79 -11.34 17.89 -6.95
CA ASN A 79 -10.68 17.25 -8.11
C ASN A 79 -11.15 15.81 -8.37
N VAL A 80 -11.78 15.17 -7.39
CA VAL A 80 -12.45 13.86 -7.59
C VAL A 80 -13.76 14.03 -8.37
N CYS A 81 -14.34 15.23 -8.38
CA CYS A 81 -15.64 15.50 -8.99
C CYS A 81 -15.61 15.84 -10.50
N SER A 82 -14.44 16.05 -11.12
CA SER A 82 -14.38 16.51 -12.52
C SER A 82 -14.14 15.41 -13.57
N ARG A 83 -13.99 14.12 -13.21
CA ARG A 83 -13.62 13.11 -14.22
C ARG A 83 -14.43 11.83 -14.32
N ASP A 84 -15.28 11.49 -13.34
CA ASP A 84 -16.13 10.31 -13.49
C ASP A 84 -17.58 10.61 -13.08
N ASN A 85 -18.46 10.37 -14.05
CA ASN A 85 -19.91 10.47 -13.95
C ASN A 85 -20.45 9.81 -12.67
N SER A 86 -21.21 10.58 -11.89
CA SER A 86 -22.43 10.12 -11.20
C SER A 86 -22.33 8.74 -10.54
N ARG A 87 -21.73 8.66 -9.34
CA ARG A 87 -22.13 7.86 -8.16
C ARG A 87 -20.92 7.70 -7.23
N LEU A 88 -21.15 7.83 -5.92
CA LEU A 88 -20.25 7.56 -4.79
C LEU A 88 -19.49 8.77 -4.21
N MET A 89 -20.18 9.88 -3.93
CA MET A 89 -19.87 10.62 -2.71
C MET A 89 -20.79 10.08 -1.62
N PRO A 90 -20.26 9.52 -0.50
CA PRO A 90 -21.09 9.16 0.64
C PRO A 90 -21.81 10.42 1.14
N ASN A 91 -23.09 10.29 1.48
CA ASN A 91 -23.88 11.35 2.09
C ASN A 91 -23.09 11.99 3.26
N GLY A 92 -22.64 13.24 3.12
CA GLY A 92 -21.95 13.94 4.21
C GLY A 92 -20.74 14.81 3.85
N ILE A 93 -20.39 15.06 2.59
CA ILE A 93 -19.35 16.06 2.26
C ILE A 93 -19.98 17.18 1.44
N ASP A 94 -19.77 18.43 1.86
CA ASP A 94 -20.11 19.61 1.07
C ASP A 94 -19.11 19.75 -0.08
N SER A 95 -19.61 19.63 -1.31
CA SER A 95 -18.82 19.36 -2.52
C SER A 95 -17.92 20.52 -2.96
N ASP A 96 -18.21 21.74 -2.52
CA ASP A 96 -17.49 22.93 -2.99
C ASP A 96 -16.23 23.23 -2.16
N GLN A 97 -16.19 22.79 -0.88
CA GLN A 97 -15.10 23.09 0.06
C GLN A 97 -14.42 21.84 0.64
N GLY A 98 -14.95 20.63 0.40
CA GLY A 98 -14.41 19.39 0.95
C GLY A 98 -14.61 19.24 2.46
N ILE A 99 -15.63 19.91 3.00
CA ILE A 99 -15.96 19.89 4.43
C ILE A 99 -16.87 18.70 4.72
N CYS A 100 -16.50 17.90 5.71
CA CYS A 100 -17.31 16.78 6.16
C CYS A 100 -18.38 17.25 7.15
N LEU A 101 -19.60 16.73 7.00
CA LEU A 101 -20.80 17.07 7.73
C LEU A 101 -21.58 15.83 8.14
N GLY A 102 -22.13 15.87 9.36
CA GLY A 102 -23.00 14.81 9.86
C GLY A 102 -22.27 13.86 10.80
N LYS A 103 -22.76 12.62 10.91
CA LYS A 103 -22.19 11.64 11.84
C LYS A 103 -20.92 11.06 11.27
N VAL A 104 -19.88 11.05 12.10
CA VAL A 104 -18.60 10.41 11.81
C VAL A 104 -18.20 9.56 13.02
N PHE A 105 -17.40 8.53 12.81
CA PHE A 105 -16.66 7.93 13.93
C PHE A 105 -15.18 8.28 13.84
N VAL A 106 -14.57 8.43 15.00
CA VAL A 106 -13.16 8.70 15.19
C VAL A 106 -12.56 7.60 16.06
N ALA A 107 -11.41 7.08 15.65
CA ALA A 107 -10.67 6.08 16.40
C ALA A 107 -9.16 6.32 16.26
N LYS A 108 -8.41 6.01 17.31
CA LYS A 108 -6.95 5.98 17.28
C LYS A 108 -6.47 4.53 17.28
N ASN A 109 -5.49 4.24 16.44
CA ASN A 109 -4.86 2.93 16.42
C ASN A 109 -3.66 2.91 17.41
N PRO A 110 -3.48 1.84 18.18
CA PRO A 110 -4.34 0.64 18.27
C PRO A 110 -5.62 0.89 19.08
N CYS A 111 -6.72 0.31 18.61
CA CYS A 111 -8.06 0.40 19.20
C CYS A 111 -8.43 -0.97 19.78
N LEU A 112 -8.33 -1.14 21.10
CA LEU A 112 -8.63 -2.42 21.78
C LEU A 112 -9.96 -2.35 22.50
N HIS A 113 -10.17 -1.30 23.29
CA HIS A 113 -11.38 -1.19 24.08
C HIS A 113 -12.55 -0.73 23.18
N PRO A 114 -13.73 -1.33 23.27
CA PRO A 114 -14.87 -0.99 22.43
C PRO A 114 -15.32 0.49 22.55
N GLY A 115 -15.01 1.13 23.67
CA GLY A 115 -15.26 2.56 23.91
C GLY A 115 -14.30 3.52 23.21
N ASP A 116 -13.21 3.03 22.61
CA ASP A 116 -12.17 3.85 21.95
C ASP A 116 -12.67 4.43 20.62
N ILE A 117 -13.71 3.83 20.06
CA ILE A 117 -14.42 4.34 18.89
C ILE A 117 -15.45 5.37 19.35
N ARG A 118 -15.25 6.62 18.94
CA ARG A 118 -16.13 7.73 19.31
C ARG A 118 -16.96 8.17 18.11
N VAL A 119 -18.28 8.09 18.25
CA VAL A 119 -19.21 8.66 17.26
C VAL A 119 -19.41 10.13 17.60
N LEU A 120 -19.03 11.01 16.69
CA LEU A 120 -19.04 12.46 16.82
C LEU A 120 -19.81 13.09 15.66
N ARG A 121 -20.10 14.39 15.76
CA ARG A 121 -20.78 15.15 14.70
C ARG A 121 -19.81 16.12 14.03
N ALA A 122 -19.49 15.87 12.76
CA ALA A 122 -18.78 16.82 11.92
C ALA A 122 -19.70 18.01 11.58
N VAL A 123 -19.21 19.23 11.83
CA VAL A 123 -19.96 20.48 11.62
C VAL A 123 -19.13 21.50 10.84
N ASN A 124 -19.80 22.35 10.07
CA ASN A 124 -19.13 23.46 9.37
C ASN A 124 -18.88 24.62 10.33
N VAL A 125 -17.62 25.02 10.47
CA VAL A 125 -17.21 26.20 11.25
C VAL A 125 -16.34 27.10 10.36
N PRO A 126 -16.86 28.25 9.90
CA PRO A 126 -16.12 29.17 9.04
C PRO A 126 -14.76 29.62 9.61
N ALA A 127 -14.67 29.79 10.93
CA ALA A 127 -13.44 30.16 11.60
C ALA A 127 -12.32 29.11 11.48
N LEU A 128 -12.67 27.84 11.20
CA LEU A 128 -11.75 26.71 11.09
C LEU A 128 -11.42 26.32 9.65
N HIS A 129 -11.91 27.04 8.63
CA HIS A 129 -11.67 26.72 7.20
C HIS A 129 -10.20 26.72 6.76
N HIS A 130 -9.30 27.27 7.58
CA HIS A 130 -7.86 27.22 7.37
C HIS A 130 -7.24 25.88 7.81
N MET A 131 -7.98 25.08 8.59
CA MET A 131 -7.54 23.78 9.12
C MET A 131 -7.91 22.67 8.13
N VAL A 132 -6.96 22.26 7.29
CA VAL A 132 -7.15 21.28 6.22
C VAL A 132 -6.33 20.02 6.48
N ASP A 133 -6.88 18.86 6.16
CA ASP A 133 -6.26 17.54 6.33
C ASP A 133 -5.95 17.15 7.80
N CYS A 134 -6.66 17.77 8.73
CA CYS A 134 -6.65 17.46 10.15
C CYS A 134 -8.08 17.28 10.69
N VAL A 135 -8.20 16.62 11.83
CA VAL A 135 -9.44 16.57 12.62
C VAL A 135 -9.31 17.52 13.80
N VAL A 136 -10.18 18.52 13.87
CA VAL A 136 -10.16 19.52 14.94
C VAL A 136 -11.16 19.11 16.02
N PHE A 137 -10.65 18.94 17.24
CA PHE A 137 -11.40 18.56 18.43
C PHE A 137 -11.80 19.79 19.27
N PRO A 138 -12.92 19.74 19.99
CA PRO A 138 -13.39 20.85 20.81
C PRO A 138 -12.51 20.99 22.04
N GLN A 139 -12.24 22.24 22.44
CA GLN A 139 -11.66 22.54 23.75
C GLN A 139 -12.68 22.35 24.90
N LYS A 140 -13.98 22.41 24.59
CA LYS A 140 -15.08 22.29 25.57
C LYS A 140 -15.41 20.82 25.82
N GLY A 141 -15.79 20.50 27.05
CA GLY A 141 -16.28 19.16 27.40
C GLY A 141 -15.90 18.70 28.79
N MET A 142 -16.43 17.54 29.17
CA MET A 142 -16.08 16.89 30.45
C MET A 142 -14.78 16.08 30.36
N ARG A 143 -14.42 15.61 29.16
CA ARG A 143 -13.24 14.78 28.91
C ARG A 143 -12.74 15.02 27.48
N PRO A 144 -11.45 15.24 27.21
CA PRO A 144 -10.98 15.43 25.83
C PRO A 144 -11.28 14.21 24.96
N HIS A 145 -11.90 14.40 23.79
CA HIS A 145 -12.15 13.30 22.84
C HIS A 145 -10.88 12.53 22.42
N PRO A 146 -9.71 13.18 22.22
CA PRO A 146 -8.42 12.48 22.11
C PRO A 146 -8.21 11.41 23.17
N ASN A 147 -8.42 11.76 24.44
CA ASN A 147 -8.25 10.85 25.57
C ASN A 147 -9.34 9.77 25.64
N GLU A 148 -10.54 10.05 25.13
CA GLU A 148 -11.58 9.01 24.96
C GLU A 148 -11.20 7.97 23.89
N CYS A 149 -10.31 8.32 22.94
CA CYS A 149 -9.84 7.46 21.88
C CYS A 149 -8.49 6.81 22.25
N SER A 150 -8.48 5.71 23.01
CA SER A 150 -7.24 4.98 23.33
C SER A 150 -6.21 5.82 24.12
N GLY A 151 -6.67 6.71 25.00
CA GLY A 151 -5.81 7.53 25.87
C GLY A 151 -4.93 8.53 25.14
N SER A 152 -5.25 8.86 23.89
CA SER A 152 -4.46 9.71 22.99
C SER A 152 -4.41 11.17 23.43
N ASP A 153 -3.49 11.92 22.82
CA ASP A 153 -3.36 13.37 22.97
C ASP A 153 -3.23 14.07 21.60
N LEU A 154 -2.62 15.26 21.57
CA LEU A 154 -2.48 16.10 20.37
C LEU A 154 -1.02 16.53 20.14
N ASP A 155 -0.06 15.65 20.46
CA ASP A 155 1.38 15.88 20.26
C ASP A 155 1.90 15.48 18.85
N GLY A 156 1.01 14.95 18.00
CA GLY A 156 1.37 14.30 16.74
C GLY A 156 0.44 13.16 16.35
N ASP A 157 -0.44 12.74 17.26
CA ASP A 157 -1.36 11.63 17.07
C ASP A 157 -2.24 11.75 15.81
N VAL A 158 -2.38 10.61 15.12
CA VAL A 158 -3.16 10.44 13.90
C VAL A 158 -4.40 9.61 14.18
N TYR A 159 -5.55 10.16 13.80
CA TYR A 159 -6.86 9.58 14.02
C TYR A 159 -7.44 9.09 12.71
N PHE A 160 -8.06 7.91 12.73
CA PHE A 160 -8.91 7.45 11.64
C PHE A 160 -10.31 8.03 11.82
N VAL A 161 -10.73 8.88 10.89
CA VAL A 161 -12.07 9.47 10.82
C VAL A 161 -12.81 8.84 9.66
N CYS A 162 -14.02 8.35 9.91
CA CYS A 162 -14.83 7.68 8.90
C CYS A 162 -16.27 8.23 8.94
N TRP A 163 -16.79 8.58 7.77
CA TRP A 163 -18.13 9.10 7.54
C TRP A 163 -19.01 8.13 6.74
N ASP A 164 -18.51 6.92 6.47
CA ASP A 164 -19.30 5.83 5.91
C ASP A 164 -20.37 5.36 6.91
N GLN A 165 -21.64 5.58 6.58
CA GLN A 165 -22.76 5.31 7.48
C GLN A 165 -22.92 3.81 7.82
N ASP A 166 -22.45 2.91 6.95
CA ASP A 166 -22.53 1.47 7.19
C ASP A 166 -21.48 0.99 8.20
N LEU A 167 -20.42 1.78 8.41
CA LEU A 167 -19.34 1.47 9.35
C LEU A 167 -19.48 2.19 10.69
N ILE A 168 -20.39 3.16 10.82
CA ILE A 168 -20.63 3.85 12.08
C ILE A 168 -21.31 2.88 13.05
N PRO A 169 -20.71 2.62 14.23
CA PRO A 169 -21.30 1.68 15.18
C PRO A 169 -22.66 2.22 15.67
N PRO A 170 -23.70 1.36 15.73
CA PRO A 170 -25.05 1.80 16.13
C PRO A 170 -25.13 2.17 17.61
N LYS A 171 -24.21 1.65 18.42
CA LYS A 171 -24.13 1.88 19.87
C LYS A 171 -22.72 2.33 20.22
N GLN A 172 -22.64 3.42 20.97
CA GLN A 172 -21.39 3.90 21.56
C GLN A 172 -21.23 3.31 22.97
N ILE A 173 -20.03 2.81 23.26
CA ILE A 173 -19.67 2.32 24.60
C ILE A 173 -18.90 3.42 25.34
N PRO A 174 -19.05 3.54 26.68
CA PRO A 174 -18.22 4.45 27.47
C PRO A 174 -16.73 4.17 27.25
N PRO A 175 -15.90 5.21 27.08
CA PRO A 175 -14.46 5.04 26.91
C PRO A 175 -13.84 4.46 28.19
N MET A 176 -12.75 3.72 28.04
CA MET A 176 -12.01 3.19 29.19
C MET A 176 -11.41 4.37 30.00
N ASP A 177 -11.16 4.13 31.28
CA ASP A 177 -10.31 5.03 32.04
C ASP A 177 -8.84 4.81 31.66
N TYR A 178 -8.20 5.86 31.16
CA TYR A 178 -6.80 5.87 30.72
C TYR A 178 -5.91 6.61 31.72
N THR A 179 -6.36 6.75 32.97
CA THR A 179 -5.52 7.30 34.03
C THR A 179 -4.28 6.41 34.21
N PRO A 180 -3.07 6.96 34.03
CA PRO A 180 -1.85 6.18 34.08
C PRO A 180 -1.58 5.66 35.50
N ALA A 181 -0.82 4.57 35.59
CA ALA A 181 -0.31 4.08 36.87
C ALA A 181 0.59 5.15 37.51
N PRO A 182 0.63 5.25 38.86
CA PRO A 182 1.52 6.17 39.53
C PRO A 182 2.98 5.90 39.13
N THR A 183 3.67 6.92 38.64
CA THR A 183 5.10 6.84 38.33
C THR A 183 5.87 6.52 39.61
N LYS A 184 6.82 5.56 39.52
CA LYS A 184 7.77 5.30 40.60
C LYS A 184 8.68 6.52 40.75
N LEU A 185 8.43 7.33 41.78
CA LEU A 185 9.30 8.45 42.14
C LEU A 185 10.52 7.90 42.87
N LEU A 186 11.71 8.25 42.38
CA LEU A 186 12.97 8.01 43.08
C LEU A 186 13.24 9.20 44.00
N ASP A 187 13.72 8.93 45.20
CA ASP A 187 14.07 9.93 46.22
C ASP A 187 15.53 10.40 46.13
N HIS A 188 16.24 10.00 45.07
CA HIS A 188 17.65 10.25 44.83
C HIS A 188 17.95 10.47 43.34
N ASP A 189 19.16 10.93 43.05
CA ASP A 189 19.64 11.11 41.67
C ASP A 189 19.89 9.77 40.99
N VAL A 190 19.42 9.63 39.76
CA VAL A 190 19.50 8.39 38.96
C VAL A 190 20.97 8.00 38.72
N SER A 191 21.34 6.78 39.10
CA SER A 191 22.67 6.22 38.83
C SER A 191 22.74 5.54 37.46
N MET A 192 23.94 5.31 36.94
CA MET A 192 24.11 4.58 35.68
C MET A 192 23.71 3.10 35.83
N GLU A 193 23.95 2.52 37.00
CA GLU A 193 23.58 1.15 37.32
C GLU A 193 22.07 0.93 37.26
N GLU A 194 21.27 1.91 37.73
CA GLU A 194 19.81 1.87 37.64
C GLU A 194 19.31 1.98 36.18
N VAL A 195 20.02 2.73 35.33
CA VAL A 195 19.72 2.80 33.90
C VAL A 195 20.00 1.47 33.22
N GLU A 196 21.10 0.79 33.56
CA GLU A 196 21.43 -0.55 33.06
C GLU A 196 20.39 -1.57 33.49
N GLU A 197 20.01 -1.58 34.78
CA GLU A 197 18.96 -2.45 35.31
C GLU A 197 17.62 -2.20 34.60
N TYR A 198 17.22 -0.94 34.46
CA TYR A 198 16.00 -0.57 33.76
C TYR A 198 15.98 -1.05 32.30
N PHE A 199 17.13 -0.97 31.60
CA PHE A 199 17.23 -1.47 30.24
C PHE A 199 17.02 -2.98 30.16
N THR A 200 17.59 -3.74 31.12
CA THR A 200 17.36 -5.19 31.20
C THR A 200 15.92 -5.53 31.54
N ASP A 201 15.32 -4.82 32.50
CA ASP A 201 13.92 -4.97 32.88
C ASP A 201 12.99 -4.66 31.71
N TYR A 202 13.31 -3.64 30.92
CA TYR A 202 12.53 -3.29 29.74
C TYR A 202 12.49 -4.44 28.73
N ILE A 203 13.65 -5.03 28.43
CA ILE A 203 13.76 -6.15 27.48
C ILE A 203 12.97 -7.38 27.95
N VAL A 204 12.99 -7.66 29.26
CA VAL A 204 12.31 -8.84 29.83
C VAL A 204 10.80 -8.64 29.88
N ASN A 205 10.34 -7.41 30.15
CA ASN A 205 8.94 -7.11 30.44
C ASN A 205 8.17 -6.49 29.27
N ASP A 206 8.78 -6.26 28.10
CA ASP A 206 8.07 -5.83 26.89
C ASP A 206 7.07 -6.91 26.43
N SER A 207 5.83 -6.73 26.86
CA SER A 207 4.72 -7.64 26.63
C SER A 207 3.67 -7.08 25.68
N LEU A 208 3.92 -5.91 25.07
CA LEU A 208 2.95 -5.17 24.25
C LEU A 208 2.43 -6.02 23.09
N GLY A 209 3.34 -6.66 22.35
CA GLY A 209 3.00 -7.54 21.24
C GLY A 209 2.23 -8.79 21.69
N ILE A 210 2.57 -9.35 22.85
CA ILE A 210 1.92 -10.55 23.40
C ILE A 210 0.47 -10.22 23.77
N ILE A 211 0.23 -9.09 24.44
CA ILE A 211 -1.11 -8.62 24.83
C ILE A 211 -1.95 -8.36 23.57
N ALA A 212 -1.41 -7.68 22.56
CA ALA A 212 -2.11 -7.41 21.30
C ALA A 212 -2.52 -8.71 20.58
N HIS A 213 -1.62 -9.69 20.49
CA HIS A 213 -1.93 -10.98 19.89
C HIS A 213 -2.99 -11.76 20.69
N ALA A 214 -2.88 -11.76 22.02
CA ALA A 214 -3.88 -12.40 22.88
C ALA A 214 -5.26 -11.77 22.67
N HIS A 215 -5.34 -10.43 22.60
CA HIS A 215 -6.58 -9.70 22.38
C HIS A 215 -7.25 -10.10 21.06
N VAL A 216 -6.48 -10.18 19.97
CA VAL A 216 -7.00 -10.63 18.66
C VAL A 216 -7.60 -12.04 18.74
N VAL A 217 -6.93 -12.96 19.46
CA VAL A 217 -7.37 -14.34 19.59
C VAL A 217 -8.65 -14.45 20.43
N PHE A 218 -8.71 -13.77 21.59
CA PHE A 218 -9.93 -13.76 22.41
C PHE A 218 -11.09 -13.07 21.70
N ALA A 219 -10.85 -11.97 20.99
CA ALA A 219 -11.89 -11.28 20.23
C ALA A 219 -12.45 -12.14 19.07
N ASP A 220 -11.64 -13.04 18.51
CA ASP A 220 -12.09 -13.99 17.49
C ASP A 220 -12.95 -15.11 18.10
N ARG A 221 -12.47 -15.69 19.21
CA ARG A 221 -13.05 -16.87 19.88
C ARG A 221 -14.33 -16.56 20.66
N GLU A 222 -14.35 -15.48 21.42
CA GLU A 222 -15.45 -15.15 22.33
C GLU A 222 -16.69 -14.64 21.57
N PRO A 223 -17.91 -14.99 22.02
CA PRO A 223 -19.15 -14.58 21.34
C PRO A 223 -19.30 -13.05 21.27
N ASP A 224 -18.97 -12.37 22.36
CA ASP A 224 -19.08 -10.92 22.55
C ASP A 224 -17.88 -10.12 21.99
N LYS A 225 -16.92 -10.81 21.36
CA LYS A 225 -15.76 -10.20 20.70
C LYS A 225 -14.97 -9.31 21.67
N ALA A 226 -14.66 -8.07 21.26
CA ALA A 226 -13.93 -7.09 22.08
C ALA A 226 -14.67 -6.64 23.36
N MET A 227 -15.97 -6.95 23.50
CA MET A 227 -16.74 -6.66 24.73
C MET A 227 -16.57 -7.76 25.80
N SER A 228 -15.92 -8.87 25.46
CA SER A 228 -15.71 -9.97 26.41
C SER A 228 -14.77 -9.58 27.54
N ASP A 229 -14.96 -10.14 28.74
CA ASP A 229 -14.12 -9.87 29.91
C ASP A 229 -12.60 -10.04 29.64
N PRO A 230 -12.15 -11.11 28.95
CA PRO A 230 -10.74 -11.24 28.59
C PRO A 230 -10.23 -10.06 27.75
N CYS A 231 -11.00 -9.58 26.77
CA CYS A 231 -10.60 -8.47 25.90
C CYS A 231 -10.54 -7.15 26.68
N LEU A 232 -11.52 -6.88 27.54
CA LEU A 232 -11.55 -5.67 28.37
C LEU A 232 -10.37 -5.64 29.36
N ARG A 233 -10.01 -6.79 29.96
CA ARG A 233 -8.83 -6.91 30.82
C ARG A 233 -7.52 -6.75 30.05
N LEU A 234 -7.43 -7.34 28.86
CA LEU A 234 -6.27 -7.18 27.97
C LEU A 234 -6.11 -5.73 27.51
N ALA A 235 -7.20 -5.00 27.24
CA ALA A 235 -7.14 -3.58 26.89
C ALA A 235 -6.55 -2.73 28.03
N LYS A 236 -6.91 -3.00 29.29
CA LYS A 236 -6.31 -2.35 30.47
C LYS A 236 -4.82 -2.66 30.59
N LEU A 237 -4.44 -3.94 30.46
CA LEU A 237 -3.03 -4.36 30.49
C LEU A 237 -2.24 -3.73 29.35
N TYR A 238 -2.84 -3.56 28.18
CA TYR A 238 -2.22 -2.89 27.03
C TYR A 238 -1.90 -1.43 27.34
N SER A 239 -2.83 -0.70 27.97
CA SER A 239 -2.57 0.68 28.41
C SER A 239 -1.40 0.75 29.39
N ILE A 240 -1.34 -0.16 30.37
CA ILE A 240 -0.21 -0.23 31.32
C ILE A 240 1.11 -0.52 30.58
N ALA A 241 1.10 -1.44 29.62
CA ALA A 241 2.28 -1.80 28.84
C ALA A 241 2.78 -0.64 27.95
N VAL A 242 1.89 0.19 27.40
CA VAL A 242 2.27 1.40 26.63
C VAL A 242 2.95 2.43 27.54
N ASP A 243 2.49 2.57 28.77
CA ASP A 243 3.04 3.53 29.74
C ASP A 243 4.22 2.96 30.55
N PHE A 244 4.58 1.69 30.38
CA PHE A 244 5.70 1.05 31.08
C PHE A 244 7.04 1.79 30.90
N PRO A 245 7.42 2.27 29.70
CA PRO A 245 8.59 3.13 29.49
C PRO A 245 8.64 4.39 30.38
N ARG A 246 7.47 4.90 30.79
CA ARG A 246 7.33 6.14 31.56
C ARG A 246 7.10 5.90 33.05
N THR A 247 6.40 4.83 33.39
CA THR A 247 5.95 4.54 34.76
C THR A 247 6.86 3.56 35.48
N GLY A 248 7.56 2.68 34.74
CA GLY A 248 8.34 1.57 35.28
C GLY A 248 7.49 0.40 35.81
N VAL A 249 6.17 0.41 35.58
CA VAL A 249 5.27 -0.66 36.05
C VAL A 249 5.00 -1.68 34.93
N PRO A 250 5.48 -2.94 35.04
CA PRO A 250 5.29 -3.94 33.99
C PRO A 250 3.85 -4.44 33.95
N ALA A 251 3.34 -4.74 32.75
CA ALA A 251 2.04 -5.36 32.57
C ALA A 251 2.12 -6.89 32.75
N GLU A 252 1.68 -7.39 33.89
CA GLU A 252 1.65 -8.83 34.15
C GLU A 252 0.43 -9.49 33.51
N ILE A 253 0.65 -10.43 32.59
CA ILE A 253 -0.43 -11.19 31.94
C ILE A 253 -0.85 -12.40 32.81
N PRO A 254 -2.08 -12.40 33.35
CA PRO A 254 -2.65 -13.52 34.10
C PRO A 254 -2.68 -14.82 33.29
N ARG A 255 -2.63 -15.97 33.97
CA ARG A 255 -2.54 -17.29 33.31
C ARG A 255 -3.74 -17.59 32.41
N ASP A 256 -4.93 -17.14 32.80
CA ASP A 256 -6.18 -17.30 32.04
C ASP A 256 -6.21 -16.46 30.75
N LEU A 257 -5.42 -15.39 30.68
CA LEU A 257 -5.30 -14.54 29.48
C LEU A 257 -4.16 -14.98 28.54
N ARG A 258 -3.51 -16.12 28.82
CA ARG A 258 -2.45 -16.67 27.95
C ARG A 258 -3.03 -17.61 26.92
N VAL A 259 -2.79 -17.30 25.66
CA VAL A 259 -3.32 -18.05 24.52
C VAL A 259 -2.39 -19.20 24.13
N GLN A 260 -2.98 -20.38 23.95
CA GLN A 260 -2.29 -21.58 23.44
C GLN A 260 -2.57 -21.83 21.95
N ASP A 261 -3.86 -21.81 21.57
CA ASP A 261 -4.31 -22.02 20.20
C ASP A 261 -4.57 -20.70 19.49
N TYR A 262 -4.16 -20.60 18.23
CA TYR A 262 -4.28 -19.38 17.42
C TYR A 262 -5.26 -19.57 16.26
N PRO A 263 -5.93 -18.53 15.77
CA PRO A 263 -6.75 -18.63 14.58
C PRO A 263 -5.87 -18.85 13.34
N ASP A 264 -6.43 -19.56 12.36
CA ASP A 264 -5.77 -19.97 11.12
C ASP A 264 -5.14 -18.82 10.31
N PHE A 265 -5.71 -17.62 10.38
CA PHE A 265 -5.20 -16.44 9.66
C PHE A 265 -3.89 -15.87 10.22
N MET A 266 -3.46 -16.27 11.43
CA MET A 266 -2.20 -15.78 12.01
C MET A 266 -0.95 -16.54 11.58
N GLU A 267 -1.11 -17.72 10.95
CA GLU A 267 -0.03 -18.52 10.32
C GLU A 267 1.25 -18.72 11.18
N LYS A 268 1.13 -18.86 12.51
CA LYS A 268 2.27 -19.13 13.42
C LYS A 268 2.80 -20.57 13.29
N PRO A 269 3.98 -20.80 12.68
CA PRO A 269 4.44 -22.14 12.27
C PRO A 269 4.55 -23.15 13.44
N ASP A 270 4.87 -22.67 14.64
CA ASP A 270 5.14 -23.50 15.81
C ASP A 270 3.93 -23.68 16.75
N LYS A 271 2.72 -23.32 16.30
CA LYS A 271 1.51 -23.31 17.14
C LYS A 271 0.35 -24.07 16.51
N THR A 272 -0.55 -24.57 17.35
CA THR A 272 -1.81 -25.19 16.95
C THR A 272 -2.79 -24.14 16.42
N PHE A 273 -3.58 -24.53 15.43
CA PHE A 273 -4.54 -23.64 14.77
C PHE A 273 -5.97 -24.13 14.93
N TYR A 274 -6.89 -23.18 15.06
CA TYR A 274 -8.31 -23.40 14.84
C TYR A 274 -8.81 -22.56 13.67
N LYS A 275 -9.86 -23.04 13.00
CA LYS A 275 -10.48 -22.32 11.89
C LYS A 275 -11.36 -21.18 12.45
N SER A 276 -10.99 -19.93 12.21
CA SER A 276 -11.79 -18.76 12.64
C SER A 276 -13.06 -18.66 11.78
N GLU A 277 -14.25 -18.66 12.37
CA GLU A 277 -15.50 -18.45 11.62
C GLU A 277 -15.87 -16.96 11.47
N ARG A 278 -14.97 -16.05 11.89
CA ARG A 278 -15.16 -14.60 11.80
C ARG A 278 -14.75 -14.04 10.42
N VAL A 279 -15.02 -12.75 10.21
CA VAL A 279 -14.77 -12.07 8.93
C VAL A 279 -13.30 -12.16 8.52
N ILE A 280 -12.37 -11.97 9.46
CA ILE A 280 -10.93 -12.06 9.19
C ILE A 280 -10.55 -13.46 8.68
N GLY A 281 -10.98 -14.52 9.37
CA GLY A 281 -10.75 -15.90 8.92
C GLY A 281 -11.38 -16.21 7.57
N LYS A 282 -12.59 -15.70 7.29
CA LYS A 282 -13.26 -15.86 5.99
C LYS A 282 -12.49 -15.16 4.86
N LEU A 283 -12.06 -13.93 5.07
CA LEU A 283 -11.25 -13.17 4.10
C LEU A 283 -9.91 -13.86 3.85
N PHE A 284 -9.25 -14.28 4.93
CA PHE A 284 -7.99 -15.02 4.85
C PHE A 284 -8.13 -16.26 3.97
N ARG A 285 -9.12 -17.13 4.24
CA ARG A 285 -9.34 -18.35 3.44
C ARG A 285 -9.78 -18.06 2.01
N ALA A 286 -10.62 -17.04 1.80
CA ALA A 286 -11.04 -16.63 0.46
C ALA A 286 -9.85 -16.18 -0.42
N VAL A 287 -8.78 -15.67 0.18
CA VAL A 287 -7.57 -15.24 -0.53
C VAL A 287 -6.46 -16.30 -0.49
N LYS A 288 -6.43 -17.17 0.52
CA LYS A 288 -5.38 -18.18 0.72
C LYS A 288 -5.23 -19.11 -0.48
N ASP A 289 -6.36 -19.53 -1.05
CA ASP A 289 -6.42 -20.46 -2.18
C ASP A 289 -6.44 -19.75 -3.54
N VAL A 290 -6.56 -18.41 -3.53
CA VAL A 290 -6.22 -17.58 -4.70
C VAL A 290 -4.69 -17.53 -4.71
N ALA A 291 -4.08 -18.62 -5.17
CA ALA A 291 -2.69 -18.60 -5.56
C ALA A 291 -2.49 -17.35 -6.42
N PRO A 292 -1.40 -16.57 -6.23
CA PRO A 292 -1.00 -15.67 -7.30
C PRO A 292 -0.91 -16.58 -8.52
N HIS A 293 -1.85 -16.44 -9.46
CA HIS A 293 -1.80 -17.20 -10.72
C HIS A 293 -0.35 -17.08 -11.16
N SER A 294 0.34 -18.21 -11.29
CA SER A 294 1.76 -18.28 -11.61
C SER A 294 2.01 -17.16 -12.60
N ILE A 295 2.67 -16.08 -12.15
CA ILE A 295 2.82 -14.86 -12.95
C ILE A 295 3.34 -15.38 -14.27
N ILE A 296 2.55 -15.22 -15.34
CA ILE A 296 2.77 -15.99 -16.57
C ILE A 296 4.18 -15.61 -17.01
N SER A 297 5.09 -16.58 -16.93
CA SER A 297 6.44 -16.39 -17.45
C SER A 297 6.28 -16.09 -18.93
N PHE A 298 6.92 -15.02 -19.41
CA PHE A 298 7.08 -14.86 -20.86
C PHE A 298 7.69 -16.18 -21.37
N THR A 299 7.12 -16.80 -22.40
CA THR A 299 7.63 -18.04 -22.99
C THR A 299 7.88 -17.81 -24.47
N GLU A 300 8.56 -18.74 -25.14
CA GLU A 300 8.74 -18.66 -26.60
C GLU A 300 7.39 -18.53 -27.33
N ASP A 301 6.38 -19.30 -26.92
CA ASP A 301 5.04 -19.24 -27.52
C ASP A 301 4.40 -17.87 -27.32
N VAL A 302 4.49 -17.31 -26.10
CA VAL A 302 3.99 -15.95 -25.82
C VAL A 302 4.74 -14.91 -26.65
N SER A 303 6.05 -15.06 -26.84
CA SER A 303 6.84 -14.14 -27.69
C SER A 303 6.37 -14.12 -29.14
N ARG A 304 5.92 -15.26 -29.68
CA ARG A 304 5.38 -15.36 -31.05
C ARG A 304 3.99 -14.73 -31.17
N GLU A 305 3.15 -14.90 -30.15
CA GLU A 305 1.76 -14.43 -30.17
C GLU A 305 1.62 -12.94 -29.82
N SER A 306 2.52 -12.40 -29.00
CA SER A 306 2.42 -11.05 -28.42
C SER A 306 3.32 -10.00 -29.05
N TYR A 307 4.16 -10.39 -30.02
CA TYR A 307 5.04 -9.46 -30.72
C TYR A 307 4.23 -8.47 -31.56
N ASP A 308 4.39 -7.18 -31.28
CA ASP A 308 3.66 -6.10 -31.92
C ASP A 308 4.44 -5.57 -33.15
N LEU A 309 4.03 -5.98 -34.35
CA LEU A 309 4.61 -5.51 -35.62
C LEU A 309 4.47 -3.99 -35.80
N GLU A 310 3.51 -3.34 -35.13
CA GLU A 310 3.36 -1.87 -35.17
C GLU A 310 4.50 -1.15 -34.43
N MET A 311 5.38 -1.88 -33.74
CA MET A 311 6.54 -1.33 -33.06
C MET A 311 7.79 -1.25 -33.96
N GLU A 312 7.72 -1.76 -35.19
CA GLU A 312 8.81 -1.70 -36.16
C GLU A 312 8.89 -0.33 -36.85
N VAL A 313 10.08 0.27 -36.87
CA VAL A 313 10.36 1.56 -37.50
C VAL A 313 11.48 1.39 -38.52
N GLU A 314 11.35 1.97 -39.71
CA GLU A 314 12.39 1.89 -40.74
C GLU A 314 13.78 2.28 -40.18
N GLY A 315 14.81 1.48 -40.48
CA GLY A 315 16.17 1.68 -39.97
C GLY A 315 16.47 1.04 -38.61
N PHE A 316 15.50 0.37 -37.95
CA PHE A 316 15.77 -0.27 -36.65
C PHE A 316 16.85 -1.37 -36.70
N GLN A 317 17.02 -2.00 -37.88
CA GLN A 317 17.96 -3.10 -38.09
C GLN A 317 19.41 -2.70 -37.84
N ASP A 318 19.76 -1.44 -38.13
CA ASP A 318 21.11 -0.91 -37.96
C ASP A 318 21.52 -0.80 -36.48
N TYR A 319 20.54 -0.81 -35.58
CA TYR A 319 20.74 -0.65 -34.14
C TYR A 319 20.59 -1.97 -33.35
N LEU A 320 20.40 -3.10 -34.02
CA LEU A 320 20.15 -4.39 -33.35
C LEU A 320 21.33 -4.89 -32.52
N GLU A 321 22.57 -4.73 -33.02
CA GLU A 321 23.78 -5.17 -32.30
C GLU A 321 23.97 -4.36 -31.01
N GLN A 322 23.88 -3.02 -31.10
CA GLN A 322 23.95 -2.14 -29.94
C GLN A 322 22.83 -2.43 -28.93
N ALA A 323 21.60 -2.65 -29.41
CA ALA A 323 20.46 -2.98 -28.55
C ALA A 323 20.64 -4.31 -27.82
N PHE A 324 21.22 -5.32 -28.50
CA PHE A 324 21.53 -6.62 -27.91
C PHE A 324 22.55 -6.51 -26.77
N ASP A 325 23.60 -5.73 -26.95
CA ASP A 325 24.62 -5.49 -25.91
C ASP A 325 24.04 -4.76 -24.70
N CYS A 326 23.28 -3.67 -24.94
CA CYS A 326 22.61 -2.94 -23.87
C CYS A 326 21.62 -3.81 -23.09
N LYS A 327 20.85 -4.66 -23.79
CA LYS A 327 19.94 -5.61 -23.14
C LYS A 327 20.69 -6.63 -22.30
N THR A 328 21.79 -7.18 -22.82
CA THR A 328 22.61 -8.16 -22.11
C THR A 328 23.15 -7.58 -20.80
N GLU A 329 23.66 -6.34 -20.83
CA GLU A 329 24.14 -5.66 -19.64
C GLU A 329 23.01 -5.33 -18.66
N TYR A 330 21.85 -4.89 -19.16
CA TYR A 330 20.67 -4.64 -18.33
C TYR A 330 20.20 -5.91 -17.59
N ASP A 331 20.04 -7.02 -18.32
CA ASP A 331 19.58 -8.29 -17.77
C ASP A 331 20.57 -8.85 -16.75
N TYR A 332 21.88 -8.70 -17.00
CA TYR A 332 22.93 -9.07 -16.06
C TYR A 332 22.82 -8.28 -14.74
N LYS A 333 22.73 -6.94 -14.83
CA LYS A 333 22.60 -6.08 -13.65
C LYS A 333 21.30 -6.31 -12.89
N LEU A 334 20.17 -6.42 -13.59
CA LEU A 334 18.87 -6.69 -12.98
C LEU A 334 18.87 -8.04 -12.26
N GLY A 335 19.38 -9.08 -12.90
CA GLY A 335 19.49 -10.41 -12.30
C GLY A 335 20.40 -10.42 -11.07
N ASN A 336 21.49 -9.65 -11.06
CA ASN A 336 22.34 -9.52 -9.88
C ASN A 336 21.63 -8.83 -8.71
N LEU A 337 20.81 -7.81 -8.99
CA LEU A 337 19.97 -7.19 -7.97
C LEU A 337 18.94 -8.20 -7.42
N MET A 338 18.29 -8.97 -8.29
CA MET A 338 17.34 -10.01 -7.88
C MET A 338 18.00 -11.07 -6.99
N ASP A 339 19.19 -11.56 -7.37
CA ASP A 339 19.93 -12.56 -6.59
C ASP A 339 20.42 -11.99 -5.25
N TYR A 340 20.89 -10.73 -5.23
CA TYR A 340 21.36 -10.06 -4.01
C TYR A 340 20.25 -9.92 -2.97
N TYR A 341 19.06 -9.49 -3.37
CA TYR A 341 17.91 -9.33 -2.47
C TYR A 341 17.10 -10.63 -2.29
N GLY A 342 17.34 -11.65 -3.11
CA GLY A 342 16.59 -12.90 -3.10
C GLY A 342 15.16 -12.77 -3.65
N ILE A 343 14.94 -11.85 -4.60
CA ILE A 343 13.66 -11.63 -5.28
C ILE A 343 13.57 -12.60 -6.47
N LYS A 344 12.44 -13.27 -6.63
CA LYS A 344 12.32 -14.37 -7.60
C LYS A 344 11.91 -13.91 -8.99
N THR A 345 11.10 -12.86 -9.09
CA THR A 345 10.48 -12.47 -10.36
C THR A 345 10.82 -11.03 -10.71
N GLU A 346 10.97 -10.77 -12.01
CA GLU A 346 11.18 -9.42 -12.55
C GLU A 346 10.06 -8.46 -12.14
N ALA A 347 8.82 -8.94 -12.15
CA ALA A 347 7.65 -8.16 -11.80
C ALA A 347 7.68 -7.66 -10.34
N GLU A 348 8.14 -8.48 -9.39
CA GLU A 348 8.24 -8.10 -7.98
C GLU A 348 9.28 -7.00 -7.75
N ILE A 349 10.48 -7.15 -8.33
CA ILE A 349 11.55 -6.15 -8.17
C ILE A 349 11.19 -4.85 -8.88
N PHE A 350 10.60 -4.93 -10.08
CA PHE A 350 10.26 -3.76 -10.88
C PHE A 350 9.05 -3.01 -10.31
N SER A 351 8.01 -3.71 -9.85
CA SER A 351 6.83 -3.10 -9.20
C SER A 351 7.10 -2.64 -7.75
N GLY A 352 8.15 -3.16 -7.12
CA GLY A 352 8.42 -3.05 -5.68
C GLY A 352 7.41 -3.73 -4.78
N SER A 353 6.49 -4.49 -5.35
CA SER A 353 5.48 -5.24 -4.62
C SER A 353 6.01 -6.64 -4.32
N ILE A 354 7.06 -6.70 -3.49
CA ILE A 354 7.77 -7.93 -3.20
C ILE A 354 6.92 -8.82 -2.27
N MET A 355 6.61 -10.03 -2.74
CA MET A 355 5.74 -10.95 -2.01
C MET A 355 6.51 -11.78 -0.97
N LYS A 356 7.79 -12.05 -1.22
CA LYS A 356 8.66 -12.84 -0.33
C LYS A 356 10.11 -12.42 -0.48
N MET A 357 10.71 -11.90 0.58
CA MET A 357 12.15 -11.66 0.69
C MET A 357 12.88 -12.87 1.31
N SER A 358 14.20 -12.96 1.10
CA SER A 358 15.02 -13.94 1.82
C SER A 358 15.05 -13.62 3.33
N LYS A 359 15.38 -14.62 4.17
CA LYS A 359 15.34 -14.49 5.64
C LYS A 359 16.31 -13.43 6.20
N SER A 360 17.28 -12.98 5.40
CA SER A 360 18.34 -12.07 5.82
C SER A 360 18.02 -10.59 5.59
N PHE A 361 16.97 -10.28 4.82
CA PHE A 361 16.56 -8.91 4.50
C PHE A 361 15.20 -8.59 5.12
N ASP A 362 15.09 -7.39 5.68
CA ASP A 362 13.84 -6.87 6.25
C ASP A 362 13.22 -5.92 5.24
N TRP A 363 12.08 -6.32 4.66
CA TRP A 363 11.36 -5.51 3.68
C TRP A 363 11.04 -4.09 4.17
N ARG A 364 10.94 -3.87 5.49
CA ARG A 364 10.67 -2.54 6.06
C ARG A 364 11.83 -1.56 5.88
N LYS A 365 13.06 -2.06 5.80
CA LYS A 365 14.29 -1.27 5.62
C LYS A 365 14.74 -1.30 4.17
N ASP A 366 14.75 -2.48 3.58
CA ASP A 366 15.46 -2.72 2.32
C ASP A 366 14.60 -2.44 1.07
N ALA A 367 13.27 -2.30 1.21
CA ALA A 367 12.40 -2.02 0.06
C ALA A 367 12.66 -0.64 -0.57
N GLU A 368 13.12 0.33 0.23
CA GLU A 368 13.52 1.63 -0.30
C GLU A 368 14.82 1.52 -1.10
N ASP A 369 15.82 0.80 -0.58
CA ASP A 369 17.10 0.56 -1.23
C ASP A 369 16.94 -0.23 -2.54
N VAL A 370 16.10 -1.26 -2.56
CA VAL A 370 15.72 -1.98 -3.78
C VAL A 370 15.12 -1.01 -4.81
N GLY A 371 14.18 -0.17 -4.37
CA GLY A 371 13.55 0.81 -5.24
C GLY A 371 14.55 1.84 -5.81
N LEU A 372 15.52 2.28 -5.01
CA LEU A 372 16.59 3.17 -5.45
C LEU A 372 17.54 2.48 -6.43
N ALA A 373 17.91 1.22 -6.18
CA ALA A 373 18.77 0.45 -7.06
C ALA A 373 18.13 0.22 -8.44
N VAL A 374 16.85 -0.17 -8.49
CA VAL A 374 16.09 -0.33 -9.74
C VAL A 374 15.97 1.01 -10.47
N LYS A 375 15.70 2.10 -9.75
CA LYS A 375 15.65 3.44 -10.34
C LYS A 375 16.99 3.86 -10.93
N SER A 376 18.10 3.52 -10.26
CA SER A 376 19.45 3.78 -10.75
C SER A 376 19.73 3.00 -12.03
N LEU A 377 19.41 1.71 -12.06
CA LEU A 377 19.58 0.86 -13.24
C LEU A 377 18.79 1.40 -14.45
N ARG A 378 17.55 1.82 -14.25
CA ARG A 378 16.74 2.42 -15.32
C ARG A 378 17.29 3.75 -15.81
N LYS A 379 17.85 4.57 -14.90
CA LYS A 379 18.50 5.82 -15.28
C LYS A 379 19.75 5.55 -16.12
N GLU A 380 20.52 4.52 -15.76
CA GLU A 380 21.68 4.09 -16.51
C GLU A 380 21.29 3.56 -17.90
N ALA A 381 20.25 2.73 -17.99
CA ALA A 381 19.70 2.28 -19.27
C ALA A 381 19.28 3.46 -20.16
N ARG A 382 18.57 4.45 -19.60
CA ARG A 382 18.25 5.67 -20.36
C ARG A 382 19.49 6.44 -20.82
N ALA A 383 20.54 6.48 -20.02
CA ALA A 383 21.80 7.10 -20.43
C ALA A 383 22.45 6.36 -21.61
N TRP A 384 22.44 5.02 -21.63
CA TRP A 384 22.91 4.24 -22.78
C TRP A 384 22.10 4.50 -24.04
N PHE A 385 20.79 4.77 -23.90
CA PHE A 385 19.93 5.12 -25.02
C PHE A 385 20.22 6.51 -25.60
N GLU A 386 20.53 7.47 -24.72
CA GLU A 386 20.87 8.85 -25.09
C GLU A 386 22.29 8.98 -25.64
N ASP A 387 23.17 8.00 -25.40
CA ASP A 387 24.54 7.97 -25.91
C ASP A 387 24.56 7.58 -27.40
N GLY A 388 24.51 8.58 -28.28
CA GLY A 388 24.65 8.41 -29.73
C GLY A 388 23.90 9.48 -30.55
N ASP A 389 23.84 9.28 -31.87
CA ASP A 389 23.22 10.26 -32.78
C ASP A 389 21.70 10.35 -32.56
N ASN A 390 21.17 11.57 -32.51
CA ASN A 390 19.76 11.87 -32.16
C ASN A 390 18.81 11.79 -33.37
N ALA A 391 19.32 11.50 -34.57
CA ALA A 391 18.53 11.47 -35.79
C ALA A 391 17.48 10.33 -35.80
N ASP A 392 17.80 9.17 -35.21
CA ASP A 392 17.00 7.94 -35.34
C ASP A 392 16.52 7.37 -33.99
N ILE A 393 16.07 8.24 -33.08
CA ILE A 393 15.64 7.85 -31.72
C ILE A 393 14.53 6.78 -31.74
N TYR A 394 13.60 6.84 -32.70
CA TYR A 394 12.52 5.86 -32.82
C TYR A 394 12.99 4.50 -33.35
N ALA A 395 13.97 4.48 -34.26
CA ALA A 395 14.57 3.25 -34.76
C ALA A 395 15.35 2.52 -33.64
N LYS A 396 16.07 3.27 -32.80
CA LYS A 396 16.74 2.75 -31.60
C LYS A 396 15.73 2.14 -30.61
N ALA A 397 14.63 2.84 -30.32
CA ALA A 397 13.60 2.35 -29.41
C ALA A 397 12.90 1.08 -29.97
N SER A 398 12.66 1.07 -31.27
CA SER A 398 12.14 -0.11 -31.99
C SER A 398 13.10 -1.30 -31.90
N ALA A 399 14.41 -1.08 -32.08
CA ALA A 399 15.44 -2.11 -31.91
C ALA A 399 15.45 -2.68 -30.48
N TRP A 400 15.34 -1.84 -29.45
CA TRP A 400 15.25 -2.27 -28.05
C TRP A 400 14.02 -3.15 -27.78
N TYR A 401 12.88 -2.81 -28.38
CA TYR A 401 11.68 -3.65 -28.33
C TYR A 401 11.90 -4.98 -29.07
N TYR A 402 12.45 -4.93 -30.28
CA TYR A 402 12.72 -6.11 -31.13
C TYR A 402 13.60 -7.14 -30.42
N VAL A 403 14.76 -6.73 -29.93
CA VAL A 403 15.71 -7.65 -29.27
C VAL A 403 15.17 -8.21 -27.95
N THR A 404 14.12 -7.61 -27.39
CA THR A 404 13.47 -8.07 -26.16
C THR A 404 12.31 -9.01 -26.42
N TYR A 405 11.45 -8.70 -27.39
CA TYR A 405 10.17 -9.40 -27.60
C TYR A 405 10.19 -10.38 -28.77
N HIS A 406 11.06 -10.19 -29.77
CA HIS A 406 11.07 -11.04 -30.95
C HIS A 406 11.58 -12.45 -30.61
N HIS A 407 10.84 -13.47 -31.07
CA HIS A 407 11.09 -14.87 -30.73
C HIS A 407 12.52 -15.36 -31.08
N SER A 408 13.20 -14.72 -32.04
CA SER A 408 14.58 -15.08 -32.41
C SER A 408 15.61 -14.79 -31.32
N TYR A 409 15.30 -13.88 -30.40
CA TYR A 409 16.16 -13.51 -29.28
C TYR A 409 15.75 -14.17 -27.96
N TRP A 410 14.69 -15.00 -27.99
CA TRP A 410 14.26 -15.77 -26.84
C TRP A 410 15.37 -16.75 -26.42
N GLY A 411 15.81 -16.68 -25.16
CA GLY A 411 16.86 -17.55 -24.63
C GLY A 411 18.28 -17.18 -25.06
N CYS A 412 18.48 -16.05 -25.76
CA CYS A 412 19.81 -15.54 -26.10
C CYS A 412 20.48 -14.78 -24.96
N TYR A 413 19.72 -14.39 -23.94
CA TYR A 413 20.20 -13.67 -22.75
C TYR A 413 20.34 -14.58 -21.55
N ASN A 414 21.11 -14.16 -20.54
CA ASN A 414 21.33 -14.90 -19.30
C ASN A 414 21.84 -16.35 -19.52
N THR A 415 22.51 -16.66 -20.64
CA THR A 415 22.94 -18.01 -20.98
C THR A 415 23.85 -18.60 -19.89
N GLY A 416 23.45 -19.73 -19.30
CA GLY A 416 24.18 -20.40 -18.21
C GLY A 416 23.86 -19.89 -16.80
N MET A 417 23.16 -18.77 -16.68
CA MET A 417 22.56 -18.29 -15.44
C MET A 417 21.10 -18.78 -15.46
N LYS A 418 20.67 -19.64 -14.54
CA LYS A 418 19.30 -20.20 -14.52
C LYS A 418 18.24 -19.11 -14.18
N ARG A 419 18.14 -18.09 -15.01
CA ARG A 419 17.28 -16.91 -14.88
C ARG A 419 16.27 -16.89 -16.02
N ASP A 420 15.12 -16.30 -15.78
CA ASP A 420 14.09 -16.12 -16.79
C ASP A 420 14.50 -15.05 -17.83
N HIS A 421 13.78 -15.00 -18.95
CA HIS A 421 13.93 -13.95 -19.95
C HIS A 421 13.22 -12.68 -19.49
N PHE A 422 13.97 -11.60 -19.28
CA PHE A 422 13.44 -10.34 -18.77
C PHE A 422 12.89 -9.45 -19.88
N ILE A 423 11.76 -8.79 -19.61
CA ILE A 423 11.01 -7.98 -20.59
C ILE A 423 10.86 -6.50 -20.20
N SER A 424 11.39 -6.06 -19.05
CA SER A 424 11.28 -4.66 -18.59
C SER A 424 12.20 -3.68 -19.33
N PHE A 425 13.26 -4.16 -19.98
CA PHE A 425 14.29 -3.33 -20.63
C PHE A 425 13.74 -2.24 -21.57
N PRO A 426 12.92 -2.54 -22.61
CA PRO A 426 12.45 -1.54 -23.56
C PRO A 426 11.56 -0.48 -22.90
N TRP A 427 10.88 -0.83 -21.81
CA TRP A 427 10.01 0.08 -21.05
C TRP A 427 10.79 1.13 -20.24
N CYS A 428 12.13 1.07 -20.22
CA CYS A 428 12.96 2.19 -19.73
C CYS A 428 12.77 3.46 -20.58
N VAL A 429 12.44 3.31 -21.86
CA VAL A 429 12.18 4.37 -22.85
C VAL A 429 10.72 4.35 -23.34
N TYR A 430 9.80 4.07 -22.41
CA TYR A 430 8.37 3.92 -22.71
C TYR A 430 7.76 5.12 -23.45
N ASP A 431 8.26 6.34 -23.21
CA ASP A 431 7.78 7.56 -23.85
C ASP A 431 7.96 7.52 -25.38
N LYS A 432 9.10 7.00 -25.85
CA LYS A 432 9.39 6.82 -27.28
C LYS A 432 8.57 5.68 -27.88
N LEU A 433 8.45 4.56 -27.17
CA LEU A 433 7.62 3.43 -27.58
C LEU A 433 6.13 3.81 -27.73
N MET A 434 5.61 4.59 -26.78
CA MET A 434 4.23 5.09 -26.86
C MET A 434 4.03 6.06 -28.03
N GLN A 435 5.04 6.87 -28.38
CA GLN A 435 4.99 7.76 -29.55
C GLN A 435 4.95 6.99 -30.87
N ILE A 436 5.75 5.92 -31.01
CA ILE A 436 5.73 5.03 -32.19
C ILE A 436 4.31 4.48 -32.39
N LYS A 437 3.73 3.91 -31.32
CA LYS A 437 2.39 3.33 -31.37
C LYS A 437 1.29 4.35 -31.71
N ARG A 438 1.39 5.58 -31.19
CA ARG A 438 0.46 6.67 -31.52
C ARG A 438 0.60 7.13 -32.97
N GLY A 439 1.83 7.22 -33.48
CA GLY A 439 2.13 7.57 -34.86
C GLY A 439 1.51 6.58 -35.84
N ASN A 440 1.77 5.29 -35.65
CA ASN A 440 1.29 4.24 -36.55
C ASN A 440 -0.24 4.10 -36.54
N ARG A 441 -0.90 4.28 -35.40
CA ARG A 441 -2.37 4.37 -35.34
C ARG A 441 -2.96 5.55 -36.10
N THR A 442 -2.27 6.69 -36.08
CA THR A 442 -2.73 7.89 -36.81
C THR A 442 -2.62 7.67 -38.32
N SER A 443 -1.52 7.03 -38.77
CA SER A 443 -1.33 6.64 -40.17
C SER A 443 -2.38 5.63 -40.64
N GLN A 444 -2.68 4.60 -39.83
CA GLN A 444 -3.74 3.62 -40.15
C GLN A 444 -5.14 4.25 -40.17
N ALA A 445 -5.43 5.20 -39.28
CA ALA A 445 -6.71 5.94 -39.27
C ALA A 445 -6.86 6.83 -40.52
N LEU A 446 -5.77 7.43 -41.00
CA LEU A 446 -5.74 8.23 -42.23
C LEU A 446 -5.85 7.36 -43.49
N GLU A 447 -5.21 6.19 -43.52
CA GLU A 447 -5.36 5.22 -44.62
C GLU A 447 -6.77 4.62 -44.67
N GLY A 448 -7.39 4.33 -43.52
CA GLY A 448 -8.77 3.85 -43.43
C GLY A 448 -9.83 4.86 -43.88
N LEU A 449 -9.51 6.15 -43.88
CA LEU A 449 -10.37 7.22 -44.43
C LEU A 449 -10.20 7.41 -45.94
N SER A 450 -9.07 6.99 -46.51
CA SER A 450 -8.77 7.11 -47.95
C SER A 450 -9.43 6.02 -48.81
N ILE A 451 -9.90 4.93 -48.18
CA ILE A 451 -10.55 3.80 -48.85
C ILE A 451 -12.08 3.86 -48.64
N ARG A 452 -12.73 4.90 -49.18
CA ARG A 452 -14.15 4.84 -49.58
C ARG A 452 -14.29 5.44 -50.97
N PRO A 453 -14.27 4.62 -52.04
CA PRO A 453 -14.64 5.12 -53.36
C PRO A 453 -16.11 5.55 -53.32
N ARG A 454 -16.37 6.82 -53.64
CA ARG A 454 -17.71 7.29 -53.98
C ARG A 454 -18.18 6.49 -55.19
N SER A 455 -19.10 5.55 -54.98
CA SER A 455 -19.89 4.98 -56.07
C SER A 455 -20.78 6.09 -56.62
N ASN A 456 -20.37 6.64 -57.77
CA ASN A 456 -21.18 7.55 -58.56
C ASN A 456 -22.42 6.82 -59.04
N ILE A 457 -23.58 7.35 -58.65
CA ILE A 457 -24.88 7.04 -59.27
C ILE A 457 -24.95 7.87 -60.55
N SER A 458 -25.08 7.19 -61.69
CA SER A 458 -25.61 7.73 -62.94
C SER A 458 -26.67 6.78 -63.46
#